data_AF-A0A397SDH1-F1
#
_entry.id   AF-A0A397SDH1-F1
#
_cell.length_a   1.000
_cell.length_b   1.000
_cell.length_c   1.000
_cell.angle_alpha   90.00
_cell.angle_beta   90.00
_cell.angle_gamma   90.00
#
_symmetry.space_group_name_H-M   'P 1'
#
loop_
_entity.id
_entity.type
_entity.pdbx_description
1 polymer ?
#
loop_
_entity_poly.entity_id
_entity_poly.type
_entity_poly.pdbx_seq_one_letter_code
_entity_poly.pdbx_strand_id
1 'polypeptide(L)'
;MSYYSLEEAEFEVNLLHLQCELAKRLVIETIKVSHSNKISCIKFITSQENIIRSIEETEEQGVLYDEFPFWLSTDTADIENLVEHCKRFDGYYLVYLDLDYTPIPPFPVNIFLILLLCFIFAVILLLFCEYFLLKINELLLLTLKLSTLCLHK
;
A
#
# COMPACT_ATOMS: atom_id res chain seq x y z
N MET A 1 -0.06 39.44 -0.65
CA MET A 1 -1.48 39.01 -0.68
C MET A 1 -1.78 38.57 -2.10
N SER A 2 -1.66 37.28 -2.40
CA SER A 2 -2.08 36.73 -3.69
C SER A 2 -3.56 36.35 -3.60
N TYR A 3 -4.34 36.91 -4.51
CA TYR A 3 -5.70 36.44 -4.79
C TYR A 3 -5.57 35.10 -5.52
N TYR A 4 -5.80 33.99 -4.81
CA TYR A 4 -5.91 32.67 -5.42
C TYR A 4 -7.29 32.57 -6.07
N SER A 5 -7.33 32.25 -7.36
CA SER A 5 -8.58 32.16 -8.12
C SER A 5 -9.29 30.84 -7.78
N LEU A 6 -10.62 30.89 -7.75
CA LEU A 6 -11.52 29.74 -7.55
C LEU A 6 -11.38 28.60 -8.59
N GLU A 7 -10.43 28.70 -9.53
CA GLU A 7 -10.18 27.75 -10.63
C GLU A 7 -9.06 26.73 -10.33
N GLU A 8 -8.49 26.73 -9.13
CA GLU A 8 -7.33 25.88 -8.80
C GLU A 8 -7.64 24.38 -8.69
N ALA A 9 -8.91 24.01 -8.47
CA ALA A 9 -9.30 22.62 -8.32
C ALA A 9 -9.68 22.00 -9.67
N GLU A 10 -8.98 20.93 -10.03
CA GLU A 10 -9.28 20.14 -11.23
C GLU A 10 -10.51 19.25 -11.04
N PHE A 11 -10.83 18.92 -9.78
CA PHE A 11 -11.95 18.06 -9.42
C PHE A 11 -12.64 18.55 -8.14
N GLU A 12 -13.97 18.47 -8.08
CA GLU A 12 -14.76 18.91 -6.93
C GLU A 12 -15.63 17.75 -6.40
N VAL A 13 -15.61 17.57 -5.07
CA VAL A 13 -16.42 16.58 -4.36
C VAL A 13 -17.22 17.27 -3.27
N ASN A 14 -18.53 17.06 -3.30
CA ASN A 14 -19.43 17.57 -2.29
C ASN A 14 -19.64 16.50 -1.20
N LEU A 15 -19.21 16.79 0.03
CA LEU A 15 -19.38 15.92 1.19
C LEU A 15 -20.59 16.34 2.05
N LEU A 16 -21.29 17.40 1.67
CA LEU A 16 -22.46 17.89 2.39
C LEU A 16 -23.51 16.78 2.46
N HIS A 17 -24.07 16.60 3.67
CA HIS A 17 -25.12 15.62 3.98
C HIS A 17 -24.68 14.15 4.00
N LEU A 18 -23.38 13.87 3.91
CA LEU A 18 -22.86 12.52 4.17
C LEU A 18 -22.62 12.31 5.66
N GLN A 19 -22.87 11.08 6.14
CA GLN A 19 -22.39 10.67 7.46
C GLN A 19 -20.86 10.63 7.47
N CYS A 20 -20.25 10.95 8.62
CA CYS A 20 -18.80 11.04 8.80
C CYS A 20 -18.01 9.85 8.22
N GLU A 21 -18.42 8.62 8.52
CA GLU A 21 -17.78 7.41 8.00
C GLU A 21 -17.90 7.24 6.47
N LEU A 22 -19.04 7.63 5.88
CA LEU A 22 -19.23 7.57 4.43
C LEU A 22 -18.43 8.65 3.72
N ALA A 23 -18.40 9.86 4.28
CA ALA A 23 -17.58 10.96 3.79
C ALA A 23 -16.10 10.59 3.80
N LYS A 24 -15.59 10.04 4.92
CA LYS A 24 -14.21 9.56 5.05
C LYS A 24 -13.86 8.54 3.97
N ARG A 25 -14.71 7.53 3.74
CA ARG A 25 -14.47 6.53 2.68
C ARG A 25 -14.43 7.18 1.29
N LEU A 26 -15.37 8.08 1.00
CA LEU A 26 -15.44 8.77 -0.28
C LEU A 26 -14.19 9.63 -0.53
N VAL A 27 -13.69 10.33 0.50
CA VAL A 27 -12.45 11.10 0.43
C VAL A 27 -11.26 10.21 0.05
N ILE A 28 -11.09 9.09 0.76
CA ILE A 28 -10.01 8.13 0.50
C ILE A 28 -10.08 7.57 -0.93
N GLU A 29 -11.24 7.11 -1.35
CA GLU A 29 -11.44 6.56 -2.70
C GLU A 29 -11.18 7.62 -3.77
N THR A 30 -11.70 8.83 -3.57
CA THR A 30 -11.48 9.95 -4.50
C THR A 30 -10.00 10.26 -4.63
N ILE A 31 -9.26 10.34 -3.52
CA ILE A 31 -7.82 10.61 -3.54
C ILE A 31 -7.07 9.53 -4.33
N LYS A 32 -7.35 8.24 -4.08
CA LYS A 32 -6.71 7.12 -4.81
C LYS A 32 -7.01 7.15 -6.32
N VAL A 33 -8.27 7.38 -6.69
CA VAL A 33 -8.69 7.44 -8.09
C VAL A 33 -8.09 8.66 -8.79
N SER A 34 -8.11 9.82 -8.13
CA SER A 34 -7.58 11.07 -8.67
C SER A 34 -6.07 11.01 -8.85
N HIS A 35 -5.33 10.46 -7.88
CA HIS A 35 -3.89 10.20 -7.98
C HIS A 35 -3.57 9.31 -9.19
N SER A 36 -4.31 8.21 -9.35
CA SER A 36 -4.16 7.30 -10.50
C SER A 36 -4.45 7.97 -11.85
N ASN A 37 -5.37 8.93 -11.86
CA ASN A 37 -5.74 9.73 -13.03
C ASN A 37 -4.85 10.96 -13.25
N LYS A 38 -3.81 11.16 -12.42
CA LYS A 38 -2.90 12.31 -12.47
C LYS A 38 -3.60 13.66 -12.25
N ILE A 39 -4.66 13.67 -11.43
CA ILE A 39 -5.33 14.88 -10.97
C ILE A 39 -4.52 15.47 -9.83
N SER A 40 -4.10 16.72 -9.97
CA SER A 40 -3.16 17.34 -9.02
C SER A 40 -3.85 17.97 -7.81
N CYS A 41 -5.10 18.43 -7.98
CA CYS A 41 -5.82 19.17 -6.96
C CYS A 41 -7.31 18.78 -6.91
N ILE A 42 -7.80 18.49 -5.70
CA ILE A 42 -9.20 18.16 -5.42
C ILE A 42 -9.76 19.16 -4.42
N LYS A 43 -10.97 19.66 -4.69
CA LYS A 43 -11.76 20.48 -3.78
C LYS A 43 -12.81 19.62 -3.09
N PHE A 44 -12.75 19.55 -1.77
CA PHE A 44 -13.76 18.89 -0.95
C PHE A 44 -14.62 19.93 -0.23
N ILE A 45 -15.90 19.99 -0.57
CA ILE A 45 -16.86 20.85 0.12
C ILE A 45 -17.32 20.13 1.39
N THR A 46 -16.94 20.68 2.53
CA THR A 46 -17.13 20.10 3.86
C THR A 46 -18.18 20.83 4.70
N SER A 47 -18.42 22.11 4.40
CA SER A 47 -19.43 22.94 5.04
C SER A 47 -19.96 23.98 4.06
N GLN A 48 -21.13 24.54 4.35
CA GLN A 48 -21.72 25.55 3.49
C GLN A 48 -21.07 26.91 3.80
N GLU A 49 -20.56 27.62 2.79
CA GLU A 49 -19.94 28.94 2.97
C GLU A 49 -20.91 29.88 3.72
N ASN A 50 -20.51 30.27 4.94
CA ASN A 50 -20.93 31.46 5.66
C ASN A 50 -22.40 31.92 5.42
N ILE A 51 -23.36 31.08 5.77
CA ILE A 51 -24.68 31.56 6.20
C ILE A 51 -24.62 31.54 7.72
N ILE A 52 -24.35 32.71 8.30
CA ILE A 52 -24.67 33.14 9.67
C ILE A 52 -24.71 31.98 10.68
N ARG A 53 -23.73 31.93 11.59
CA ARG A 53 -23.79 31.18 12.86
C ARG A 53 -25.12 31.42 13.60
N SER A 54 -26.17 30.72 13.22
CA SER A 54 -27.45 30.68 13.91
C SER A 54 -28.35 29.69 13.19
N ILE A 55 -28.56 28.55 13.84
CA ILE A 55 -29.72 27.67 13.69
C ILE A 55 -29.60 26.76 12.45
N GLU A 56 -29.33 25.46 12.68
CA GLU A 56 -29.31 24.34 11.71
C GLU A 56 -27.99 23.97 11.01
N GLU A 57 -26.84 24.08 11.69
CA GLU A 57 -25.83 23.03 11.46
C GLU A 57 -26.34 21.76 12.14
N THR A 58 -26.70 20.74 11.36
CA THR A 58 -26.83 19.38 11.92
C THR A 58 -25.49 19.05 12.56
N GLU A 59 -25.44 18.57 13.81
CA GLU A 59 -24.18 18.29 14.53
C GLU A 59 -23.15 17.54 13.66
N GLU A 60 -23.63 16.67 12.78
CA GLU A 60 -22.79 15.90 11.84
C GLU A 60 -22.03 16.75 10.80
N GLN A 61 -22.54 17.91 10.35
CA GLN A 61 -21.86 18.77 9.37
C GLN A 61 -20.68 19.55 9.98
N GLY A 62 -20.81 19.99 11.23
CA GLY A 62 -19.71 20.61 11.97
C GLY A 62 -18.57 19.63 12.22
N VAL A 63 -18.92 18.37 12.52
CA VAL A 63 -17.99 17.24 12.66
C VAL A 63 -17.22 17.02 11.35
N LEU A 64 -17.87 16.89 10.19
CA LEU A 64 -17.13 16.71 8.92
C LEU A 64 -16.05 17.79 8.69
N TYR A 65 -16.32 19.04 9.01
CA TYR A 65 -15.39 20.16 8.78
C TYR A 65 -14.17 20.11 9.70
N ASP A 66 -14.33 19.65 10.94
CA ASP A 66 -13.27 19.59 11.94
C ASP A 66 -12.50 18.26 11.90
N GLU A 67 -13.16 17.15 11.57
CA GLU A 67 -12.56 15.83 11.41
C GLU A 67 -11.78 15.66 10.10
N PHE A 68 -12.13 16.40 9.04
CA PHE A 68 -11.54 16.23 7.70
C PHE A 68 -10.00 16.23 7.67
N PRO A 69 -9.28 17.18 8.32
CA PRO A 69 -7.82 17.15 8.35
C PRO A 69 -7.23 15.88 8.97
N PHE A 70 -7.91 15.31 9.98
CA PHE A 70 -7.45 14.09 10.65
C PHE A 70 -7.55 12.86 9.74
N TRP A 71 -8.50 12.86 8.79
CA TRP A 71 -8.59 11.81 7.77
C TRP A 71 -7.44 11.86 6.77
N LEU A 72 -6.71 12.97 6.67
CA LEU A 72 -5.56 13.08 5.77
C LEU A 72 -4.23 12.74 6.47
N SER A 73 -4.17 12.85 7.80
CA SER A 73 -2.90 12.80 8.55
C SER A 73 -2.66 11.59 9.43
N THR A 74 -3.70 10.95 9.97
CA THR A 74 -3.49 10.06 11.15
C THR A 74 -4.10 8.67 11.01
N ASP A 75 -5.21 8.53 10.29
CA ASP A 75 -5.99 7.29 10.27
C ASP A 75 -5.88 6.48 8.97
N THR A 76 -5.15 6.97 7.97
CA THR A 76 -5.15 6.39 6.63
C THR A 76 -3.75 6.42 6.04
N ALA A 77 -2.90 5.50 6.53
CA ALA A 77 -1.56 5.23 5.97
C ALA A 77 -1.60 5.02 4.43
N ASP A 78 -2.75 4.60 3.91
CA ASP A 78 -3.03 4.40 2.49
C ASP A 78 -2.98 5.66 1.62
N ILE A 79 -3.25 6.84 2.18
CA ILE A 79 -3.33 8.11 1.42
C ILE A 79 -2.41 9.21 1.95
N GLU A 80 -1.82 9.05 3.14
CA GLU A 80 -0.90 10.04 3.72
C GLU A 80 0.22 10.41 2.75
N ASN A 81 0.80 9.39 2.09
CA ASN A 81 1.87 9.60 1.11
C ASN A 81 1.38 10.05 -0.28
N LEU A 82 0.07 10.06 -0.52
CA LEU A 82 -0.52 10.54 -1.77
C LEU A 82 -0.85 12.04 -1.69
N VAL A 83 -0.91 12.60 -0.48
CA VAL A 83 -1.28 14.00 -0.24
C VAL A 83 -0.03 14.80 0.05
N GLU A 84 0.28 15.77 -0.80
CA GLU A 84 1.43 16.66 -0.60
C GLU A 84 1.11 17.70 0.49
N HIS A 85 -0.03 18.38 0.35
CA HIS A 85 -0.49 19.34 1.34
C HIS A 85 -2.00 19.61 1.21
N CYS A 86 -2.59 20.09 2.31
CA CYS A 86 -3.99 20.45 2.38
C CYS A 86 -4.15 21.91 2.82
N LYS A 87 -5.02 22.67 2.16
CA LYS A 87 -5.32 24.06 2.46
C LYS A 87 -6.80 24.21 2.81
N ARG A 88 -7.06 24.75 4.00
CA ARG A 88 -8.40 25.04 4.51
C ARG A 88 -8.92 26.38 3.99
N PHE A 89 -10.18 26.39 3.61
CA PHE A 89 -10.97 27.58 3.31
C PHE A 89 -12.30 27.52 4.05
N ASP A 90 -13.02 28.64 4.11
CA ASP A 90 -14.35 28.68 4.69
C ASP A 90 -15.29 27.81 3.83
N GLY A 91 -15.78 26.69 4.36
CA GLY A 91 -16.68 25.79 3.62
C GLY A 91 -16.01 24.59 2.94
N TYR A 92 -14.71 24.63 2.68
CA TYR A 92 -14.06 23.59 1.87
C TYR A 92 -12.56 23.45 2.12
N TYR A 93 -12.00 22.34 1.63
CA TYR A 93 -10.57 22.08 1.62
C TYR A 93 -10.08 21.85 0.19
N LEU A 94 -8.91 22.40 -0.13
CA LEU A 94 -8.14 21.99 -1.30
C LEU A 94 -7.09 20.97 -0.86
N VAL A 95 -7.07 19.82 -1.53
CA VAL A 95 -6.12 18.73 -1.30
C VAL A 95 -5.26 18.61 -2.54
N TYR A 96 -3.96 18.83 -2.36
CA TYR A 96 -2.95 18.70 -3.42
C TYR A 96 -2.31 17.32 -3.32
N LEU A 97 -2.27 16.60 -4.44
CA LEU A 97 -1.77 15.24 -4.51
C LEU A 97 -0.32 15.22 -5.01
N ASP A 98 0.50 14.38 -4.37
CA ASP A 98 1.87 14.12 -4.80
C ASP A 98 1.86 13.15 -5.99
N LEU A 99 1.88 13.69 -7.21
CA LEU A 99 1.88 12.88 -8.44
C LEU A 99 3.20 12.15 -8.70
N ASP A 100 4.28 12.55 -8.04
CA ASP A 100 5.59 11.93 -8.15
C ASP A 100 5.76 10.79 -7.14
N TYR A 101 4.84 10.65 -6.18
CA TYR A 101 4.82 9.53 -5.27
C TYR A 101 4.58 8.22 -6.02
N THR A 102 5.66 7.46 -6.18
CA THR A 102 5.59 6.05 -6.49
C THR A 102 5.63 5.27 -5.18
N PRO A 103 4.58 4.50 -4.81
CA PRO A 103 4.67 3.64 -3.65
C PRO A 103 5.88 2.73 -3.84
N ILE A 104 6.79 2.75 -2.86
CA ILE A 104 7.90 1.80 -2.83
C ILE A 104 7.24 0.43 -2.90
N PRO A 105 7.46 -0.36 -3.97
CA PRO A 105 6.81 -1.66 -4.07
C PRO A 105 7.18 -2.41 -2.80
N PRO A 106 6.19 -3.00 -2.09
CA PRO A 106 6.50 -3.76 -0.89
C PRO A 106 7.61 -4.72 -1.30
N PHE A 107 8.75 -4.65 -0.60
CA PHE A 107 9.90 -5.54 -0.86
C PHE A 107 9.32 -6.89 -1.22
N PRO A 108 9.51 -7.37 -2.45
CA PRO A 108 8.66 -8.43 -2.96
C PRO A 108 8.87 -9.62 -2.05
N VAL A 109 7.92 -9.87 -1.16
CA VAL A 109 7.94 -10.99 -0.21
C VAL A 109 8.10 -12.28 -1.01
N ASN A 110 7.60 -12.27 -2.26
CA ASN A 110 7.89 -13.25 -3.29
C ASN A 110 9.38 -13.49 -3.55
N ILE A 111 10.24 -12.48 -3.66
CA ILE A 111 11.70 -12.71 -3.86
C ILE A 111 12.30 -13.42 -2.65
N PHE A 112 11.96 -13.00 -1.43
CA PHE A 112 12.45 -13.69 -0.23
C PHE A 112 11.95 -15.14 -0.17
N LEU A 113 10.67 -15.38 -0.46
CA LEU A 113 10.08 -16.72 -0.52
C LEU A 113 10.72 -17.59 -1.62
N ILE A 114 10.97 -17.02 -2.80
CA ILE A 114 11.64 -17.69 -3.93
C ILE A 114 13.08 -18.05 -3.54
N LEU A 115 13.83 -17.13 -2.92
CA LEU A 115 15.20 -17.40 -2.45
C LEU A 115 15.21 -18.50 -1.38
N LEU A 116 14.27 -18.46 -0.44
CA LEU A 116 14.12 -19.49 0.59
C LEU A 116 13.81 -20.87 -0.05
N LEU A 117 12.91 -20.91 -1.02
CA LEU A 117 12.56 -22.14 -1.74
C LEU A 117 13.78 -22.69 -2.51
N CYS A 118 14.53 -21.83 -3.20
CA CYS A 118 15.76 -22.20 -3.89
C CYS A 118 16.81 -22.75 -2.92
N PHE A 119 16.95 -22.15 -1.74
CA PHE A 119 17.86 -22.62 -0.70
C PHE A 119 17.47 -24.02 -0.18
N ILE A 120 16.19 -24.21 0.15
CA ILE A 120 15.67 -25.52 0.59
C ILE A 120 15.90 -26.59 -0.49
N PHE A 121 15.61 -26.26 -1.76
CA PHE A 121 15.83 -27.17 -2.87
C PHE A 121 17.32 -27.54 -3.03
N ALA A 122 18.23 -26.57 -2.90
CA ALA A 122 19.68 -26.82 -2.94
C ALA A 122 20.14 -27.75 -1.81
N VAL A 123 19.62 -27.57 -0.59
CA VAL A 123 19.92 -28.46 0.55
C VAL A 123 19.42 -29.88 0.28
N ILE A 124 18.20 -30.03 -0.25
CA ILE A 124 17.65 -31.36 -0.61
C ILE A 124 18.54 -32.04 -1.67
N LEU A 125 18.97 -31.31 -2.69
CA LEU A 125 19.88 -31.84 -3.72
C LEU A 125 21.23 -32.28 -3.13
N LEU A 126 21.81 -31.50 -2.21
CA LEU A 126 23.06 -31.86 -1.54
C LEU A 126 22.89 -33.15 -0.74
N LEU A 127 21.83 -33.28 0.07
CA LEU A 127 21.54 -34.50 0.83
C LEU A 127 21.33 -35.70 -0.09
N PHE A 128 20.65 -35.50 -1.22
CA PHE A 128 20.45 -36.55 -2.22
C PHE A 128 21.77 -36.99 -2.85
N CYS A 129 22.65 -36.05 -3.19
CA CYS A 129 23.99 -36.35 -3.71
C CYS A 129 24.84 -37.13 -2.70
N GLU A 130 24.87 -36.71 -1.43
CA GLU A 130 25.59 -37.41 -0.37
C GLU A 130 25.08 -38.85 -0.19
N TYR A 131 23.76 -39.03 -0.14
CA TYR A 131 23.14 -40.35 -0.05
C TYR A 131 23.51 -41.25 -1.24
N PHE A 132 23.47 -40.71 -2.46
CA PHE A 132 23.79 -41.46 -3.67
C PHE A 132 25.28 -41.86 -3.73
N LEU A 133 26.18 -40.95 -3.36
CA LEU A 133 27.62 -41.24 -3.26
C LEU A 133 27.91 -42.34 -2.23
N LEU A 134 27.24 -42.30 -1.07
CA LEU A 134 27.36 -43.35 -0.06
C LEU A 134 26.92 -44.70 -0.62
N LYS A 135 25.80 -44.74 -1.35
CA LYS A 135 25.27 -45.98 -1.93
C LYS A 135 26.18 -46.57 -3.01
N ILE A 136 26.76 -45.73 -3.86
CA ILE A 136 27.77 -46.18 -4.84
C ILE A 136 28.97 -46.77 -4.12
N ASN A 137 29.46 -46.11 -3.06
CA ASN A 137 30.63 -46.56 -2.33
C ASN A 137 30.39 -47.93 -1.65
N GLU A 138 29.21 -48.15 -1.07
CA GLU A 138 28.81 -49.47 -0.56
C GLU A 138 28.82 -50.54 -1.65
N LEU A 139 28.26 -50.25 -2.82
CA LEU A 139 28.20 -51.19 -3.94
C LEU A 139 29.60 -51.51 -4.49
N LEU A 140 30.47 -50.51 -4.59
CA LEU A 140 31.86 -50.67 -5.01
C LEU A 140 32.64 -51.54 -4.01
N LEU A 141 32.45 -51.32 -2.71
CA LEU A 141 33.09 -52.13 -1.67
C LEU A 141 32.62 -53.60 -1.73
N LEU A 142 31.33 -53.82 -2.00
CA LEU A 142 30.74 -55.15 -2.08
C LEU A 142 31.25 -55.92 -3.30
N THR A 143 31.33 -55.25 -4.46
CA THR A 143 31.89 -55.81 -5.69
C THR A 143 33.39 -56.13 -5.55
N LEU A 144 34.16 -55.25 -4.92
CA LEU A 144 35.57 -55.52 -4.58
C LEU A 144 35.72 -56.75 -3.69
N LYS A 145 34.96 -56.85 -2.60
CA LYS A 145 34.99 -58.03 -1.71
C LYS A 145 34.67 -59.33 -2.46
N LEU A 146 33.63 -59.34 -3.29
CA LEU A 146 33.26 -60.49 -4.13
C LEU A 146 34.39 -60.89 -5.09
N SER A 147 35.03 -59.91 -5.75
CA SER A 147 36.13 -60.17 -6.68
C SER A 147 37.35 -60.79 -5.99
N THR A 148 37.73 -60.30 -4.79
CA THR A 148 38.83 -60.88 -4.00
C THR A 148 38.53 -62.29 -3.52
N LEU A 149 37.26 -62.61 -3.22
CA LEU A 149 36.85 -63.94 -2.78
C LEU A 149 36.91 -64.96 -3.94
N CYS A 150 36.59 -64.55 -5.16
CA CYS A 150 36.73 -65.40 -6.36
C CYS A 150 38.19 -65.64 -6.75
N LEU A 151 39.08 -64.67 -6.54
CA LEU A 151 40.51 -64.81 -6.85
C LEU A 151 41.25 -65.76 -5.89
N HIS A 152 40.70 -66.03 -4.71
CA HIS A 152 41.32 -66.84 -3.66
C HIS A 152 40.81 -68.29 -3.60
N LYS A 153 39.98 -68.71 -4.55
CA LYS A 153 39.33 -70.02 -4.62
C LYS A 153 39.75 -70.77 -5.88
#